data_AF-A0A7S1SEA0-F1
#
_entry.id   AF-A0A7S1SEA0-F1
#
_cell.length_a   1.000
_cell.length_b   1.000
_cell.length_c   1.000
_cell.angle_alpha   90.00
_cell.angle_beta   90.00
_cell.angle_gamma   90.00
#
_symmetry.space_group_name_H-M   'P 1'
#
loop_
_entity.id
_entity.type
_entity.pdbx_description
1 polymer ?
#
loop_
_entity_poly.entity_id
_entity_poly.type
_entity_poly.pdbx_seq_one_letter_code
_entity_poly.pdbx_strand_id
1 'polypeptide(L)'
;GIQNTVEKVQFWGATASALAILISLVHITRHLRYNTSKDIKQCTLRILLLVPFYALDCLLSLVLNNSGSAWPYLLTAFREFYEAVVLTAFMQLVLTFLGRRKDGSMGGPIAVGDSFCTAMRKPSHASINSRFGCIPVLYSPGASFISAVCLGILQYAVVM
;
A
#
# COMPACT_ATOMS: atom_id res chain seq x y z
N GLY A 1 -34.44 -16.31 22.26
CA GLY A 1 -34.57 -15.07 21.46
C GLY A 1 -33.25 -14.64 20.88
N ILE A 2 -32.29 -14.29 21.75
CA ILE A 2 -31.02 -13.63 21.38
C ILE A 2 -30.08 -14.54 20.56
N GLN A 3 -29.95 -15.83 20.89
CA GLN A 3 -29.08 -16.78 20.16
C GLN A 3 -29.42 -16.86 18.66
N ASN A 4 -30.71 -17.01 18.33
CA ASN A 4 -31.20 -17.10 16.94
C ASN A 4 -30.95 -15.81 16.13
N THR A 5 -30.86 -14.66 16.79
CA THR A 5 -30.50 -13.40 16.11
C THR A 5 -29.01 -13.32 15.83
N VAL A 6 -28.14 -13.83 16.72
CA VAL A 6 -26.68 -13.83 16.50
C VAL A 6 -26.30 -14.75 15.33
N GLU A 7 -26.85 -15.96 15.29
CA GLU A 7 -26.56 -16.93 14.22
C GLU A 7 -26.99 -16.42 12.84
N LYS A 8 -28.14 -15.76 12.76
CA LYS A 8 -28.61 -15.12 11.52
C LYS A 8 -27.65 -14.02 11.05
N VAL A 9 -27.20 -13.16 11.97
CA VAL A 9 -26.26 -12.08 11.65
C VAL A 9 -24.91 -12.64 11.18
N GLN A 10 -24.41 -13.70 11.83
CA GLN A 10 -23.17 -14.37 11.43
C GLN A 10 -23.29 -14.98 10.03
N PHE A 11 -24.42 -15.59 9.70
CA PHE A 11 -24.65 -16.16 8.37
C PHE A 11 -24.65 -15.11 7.26
N TRP A 12 -25.35 -13.98 7.46
CA TRP A 12 -25.36 -12.88 6.48
C TRP A 12 -23.99 -12.20 6.35
N GLY A 13 -23.25 -12.07 7.46
CA GLY A 13 -21.88 -11.55 7.44
C GLY A 13 -20.92 -12.45 6.66
N ALA A 14 -20.97 -13.76 6.90
CA ALA A 14 -20.11 -14.72 6.23
C ALA A 14 -20.37 -14.77 4.71
N THR A 15 -21.64 -14.75 4.30
CA THR A 15 -22.03 -14.77 2.88
C THR A 15 -21.60 -13.49 2.16
N ALA A 16 -21.75 -12.32 2.78
CA ALA A 16 -21.29 -11.06 2.22
C ALA A 16 -19.76 -11.00 2.05
N SER A 17 -18.99 -11.44 3.06
CA SER A 17 -17.52 -11.51 2.95
C SER A 17 -17.06 -12.50 1.87
N ALA A 18 -17.70 -13.67 1.77
CA ALA A 18 -17.39 -14.64 0.72
C ALA A 18 -17.64 -14.07 -0.69
N LEU A 19 -18.75 -13.34 -0.87
CA LEU A 19 -19.07 -12.67 -2.12
C LEU A 19 -18.03 -11.58 -2.46
N ALA A 20 -17.62 -10.78 -1.47
CA ALA A 20 -16.60 -9.75 -1.64
C ALA A 20 -15.24 -10.34 -2.08
N ILE A 21 -14.85 -11.49 -1.52
CA ILE A 21 -13.63 -12.22 -1.92
C ILE A 21 -13.75 -12.67 -3.38
N LEU A 22 -14.87 -13.30 -3.76
CA LEU A 22 -15.08 -13.78 -5.12
C LEU A 22 -15.06 -12.64 -6.15
N ILE A 23 -15.78 -11.55 -5.88
CA ILE A 23 -15.80 -10.36 -6.74
C ILE A 23 -14.39 -9.78 -6.87
N SER A 24 -13.65 -9.69 -5.77
CA SER A 24 -12.28 -9.17 -5.78
C SER A 24 -11.35 -10.05 -6.59
N LEU A 25 -11.42 -11.38 -6.46
CA LEU A 25 -10.62 -12.32 -7.25
C LEU A 25 -10.97 -12.26 -8.75
N VAL A 26 -12.24 -12.14 -9.10
CA VAL A 26 -12.67 -11.93 -10.50
C VAL A 26 -12.12 -10.61 -11.04
N HIS A 27 -12.16 -9.54 -10.23
CA HIS A 27 -11.61 -8.24 -10.61
C HIS A 27 -10.09 -8.32 -10.84
N ILE A 28 -9.36 -8.96 -9.92
CA ILE A 28 -7.91 -9.19 -9.99
C ILE A 28 -7.53 -9.98 -11.25
N THR A 29 -8.20 -11.11 -11.49
CA THR A 29 -7.92 -11.99 -12.64
C THR A 29 -8.21 -11.30 -13.96
N ARG A 30 -9.29 -10.51 -14.05
CA ARG A 30 -9.59 -9.69 -15.23
C ARG A 30 -8.54 -8.59 -15.45
N HIS A 31 -8.11 -7.91 -14.39
CA HIS A 31 -7.05 -6.89 -14.46
C HIS A 31 -5.71 -7.48 -14.92
N LEU A 32 -5.42 -8.73 -14.52
CA LEU A 32 -4.25 -9.50 -14.92
C LEU A 32 -4.26 -9.90 -16.40
N ARG A 33 -5.44 -10.19 -16.95
CA ARG A 33 -5.63 -10.66 -18.32
C ARG A 33 -5.60 -9.53 -19.35
N TYR A 34 -6.00 -8.32 -18.99
CA TYR A 34 -6.18 -7.21 -19.95
C TYR A 34 -4.98 -6.22 -20.02
N ASN A 35 -3.99 -6.32 -19.12
CA ASN A 35 -2.87 -5.37 -19.06
C ASN A 35 -1.51 -5.97 -19.47
N THR A 36 -0.91 -5.38 -20.51
CA THR A 36 0.36 -5.81 -21.16
C THR A 36 1.63 -5.39 -20.38
N SER A 37 1.61 -4.29 -19.63
CA SER A 37 2.79 -3.76 -18.93
C SER A 37 3.05 -4.49 -17.61
N LYS A 38 4.19 -5.18 -17.47
CA LYS A 38 4.49 -6.06 -16.31
C LYS A 38 4.73 -5.30 -15.00
N ASP A 39 5.44 -4.17 -15.03
CA ASP A 39 5.85 -3.42 -13.83
C ASP A 39 4.69 -2.75 -13.08
N ILE A 40 3.83 -2.01 -13.80
CA ILE A 40 2.64 -1.38 -13.21
C ILE A 40 1.70 -2.44 -12.63
N LYS A 41 1.56 -3.55 -13.36
CA LYS A 41 0.66 -4.64 -13.00
C LYS A 41 1.01 -5.24 -11.65
N GLN A 42 2.29 -5.46 -11.35
CA GLN A 42 2.68 -6.05 -10.06
C GLN A 42 2.38 -5.14 -8.87
N CYS A 43 2.61 -3.83 -8.99
CA CYS A 43 2.27 -2.88 -7.93
C CYS A 43 0.76 -2.77 -7.73
N THR A 44 -0.01 -2.65 -8.82
CA THR A 44 -1.48 -2.60 -8.76
C THR A 44 -2.08 -3.87 -8.17
N LEU A 45 -1.54 -5.05 -8.52
CA LEU A 45 -2.02 -6.32 -7.95
C LEU A 45 -1.79 -6.41 -6.44
N ARG A 46 -0.65 -5.94 -5.94
CA ARG A 46 -0.37 -5.89 -4.49
C ARG A 46 -1.39 -5.03 -3.75
N ILE A 47 -1.81 -3.90 -4.33
CA ILE A 47 -2.83 -3.02 -3.74
C ILE A 47 -4.22 -3.67 -3.81
N LEU A 48 -4.57 -4.27 -4.96
CA LEU A 48 -5.88 -4.92 -5.16
C LEU A 48 -6.08 -6.13 -4.24
N LEU A 49 -5.01 -6.82 -3.88
CA LEU A 49 -5.03 -7.97 -2.97
C LEU A 49 -5.35 -7.59 -1.51
N LEU A 50 -5.38 -6.28 -1.16
CA LEU A 50 -5.86 -5.80 0.14
C LEU A 50 -7.31 -6.18 0.40
N VAL A 51 -8.19 -5.92 -0.57
CA VAL A 51 -9.64 -6.11 -0.43
C VAL A 51 -10.02 -7.57 -0.09
N PRO A 52 -9.54 -8.61 -0.81
CA PRO A 52 -9.87 -9.98 -0.45
C PRO A 52 -9.21 -10.42 0.86
N PHE A 53 -8.04 -9.89 1.23
CA PHE A 53 -7.37 -10.22 2.49
C PHE A 53 -8.14 -9.69 3.70
N TYR A 54 -8.65 -8.45 3.62
CA TYR A 54 -9.52 -7.87 4.65
C TYR A 54 -10.84 -8.62 4.76
N ALA A 55 -11.45 -9.01 3.63
CA ALA A 55 -12.67 -9.80 3.66
C ALA A 55 -12.45 -11.19 4.28
N LEU A 56 -11.29 -11.81 4.04
CA LEU A 56 -10.88 -13.06 4.69
C LEU A 56 -10.68 -12.90 6.20
N ASP A 57 -10.01 -11.83 6.63
CA ASP A 57 -9.82 -11.54 8.06
C ASP A 57 -11.18 -11.36 8.76
N CYS A 58 -12.08 -10.55 8.18
CA CYS A 58 -13.45 -10.39 8.69
C CYS A 58 -14.19 -11.73 8.79
N LEU A 59 -14.01 -12.63 7.83
CA LEU A 59 -14.60 -13.97 7.84
C LEU A 59 -13.99 -14.84 8.94
N LEU A 60 -12.67 -14.82 9.10
CA LEU A 60 -11.97 -15.57 10.15
C LEU A 60 -12.36 -15.07 11.55
N SER A 61 -12.42 -13.76 11.75
CA SER A 61 -12.84 -13.14 13.01
C SER A 61 -14.27 -13.55 13.39
N LEU A 62 -15.17 -13.66 12.42
CA LEU A 62 -16.54 -14.09 12.63
C LEU A 62 -16.67 -15.58 13.02
N VAL A 63 -15.82 -16.44 12.44
CA VAL A 63 -15.79 -17.90 12.70
C VAL A 63 -15.07 -18.22 14.02
N LEU A 64 -13.99 -17.52 14.32
CA LEU A 64 -13.13 -17.77 15.49
C LEU A 64 -13.67 -17.13 16.78
N ASN A 65 -14.67 -16.25 16.70
CA ASN A 65 -15.28 -15.60 17.87
C ASN A 65 -15.84 -16.57 18.92
N ASN A 66 -16.05 -17.84 18.57
CA ASN A 66 -16.54 -18.88 19.48
C ASN A 66 -15.42 -19.74 20.11
N SER A 67 -14.16 -19.51 19.74
CA SER A 67 -13.00 -20.26 20.24
C SER A 67 -12.05 -19.29 20.93
N GLY A 68 -11.98 -19.32 22.26
CA GLY A 68 -11.16 -18.42 23.11
C GLY A 68 -9.63 -18.59 22.97
N SER A 69 -9.15 -18.79 21.75
CA SER A 69 -7.74 -18.97 21.38
C SER A 69 -7.10 -17.63 21.00
N ALA A 70 -5.78 -17.49 21.14
CA ALA A 70 -4.98 -16.29 20.83
C ALA A 70 -4.97 -15.85 19.34
N TRP A 71 -5.78 -16.48 18.49
CA TRP A 71 -5.94 -16.19 17.07
C TRP A 71 -6.27 -14.73 16.70
N PRO A 72 -7.12 -13.98 17.43
CA PRO A 72 -7.43 -12.59 17.06
C PRO A 72 -6.21 -11.67 17.10
N TYR A 73 -5.26 -11.89 18.02
CA TYR A 73 -4.04 -11.07 18.08
C TYR A 73 -3.13 -11.26 16.87
N LEU A 74 -3.00 -12.49 16.36
CA LEU A 74 -2.23 -12.77 15.16
C LEU A 74 -2.87 -12.14 13.92
N LEU A 75 -4.20 -12.18 13.80
CA LEU A 75 -4.92 -11.56 12.69
C LEU A 75 -4.72 -10.05 12.65
N THR A 76 -4.82 -9.38 13.81
CA THR A 76 -4.56 -7.94 13.92
C THR A 76 -3.14 -7.60 13.45
N ALA A 77 -2.12 -8.32 13.91
CA ALA A 77 -0.73 -8.08 13.49
C ALA A 77 -0.53 -8.31 11.97
N PHE A 78 -1.12 -9.37 11.42
CA PHE A 78 -1.07 -9.64 9.96
C PHE A 78 -1.75 -8.53 9.16
N ARG A 79 -2.84 -7.95 9.66
CA ARG A 79 -3.55 -6.84 9.03
C ARG A 79 -2.70 -5.58 8.99
N GLU A 80 -2.09 -5.22 10.11
CA GLU A 80 -1.20 -4.05 10.22
C GLU A 80 0.03 -4.19 9.32
N PHE A 81 0.63 -5.37 9.26
CA PHE A 81 1.72 -5.66 8.31
C PHE A 81 1.28 -5.50 6.85
N TYR A 82 0.08 -5.98 6.51
CA TYR A 82 -0.45 -5.88 5.15
C TYR A 82 -0.73 -4.44 4.72
N GLU A 83 -1.20 -3.59 5.63
CA GLU A 83 -1.36 -2.14 5.37
C GLU A 83 -0.04 -1.52 4.91
N ALA A 84 1.06 -1.81 5.60
CA ALA A 84 2.36 -1.27 5.25
C ALA A 84 2.90 -1.80 3.91
N VAL A 85 2.67 -3.08 3.60
CA VAL A 85 3.00 -3.66 2.28
C VAL A 85 2.23 -2.96 1.17
N VAL A 86 0.95 -2.66 1.39
CA VAL A 86 0.11 -1.95 0.41
C VAL A 86 0.51 -0.50 0.25
N LEU A 87 0.81 0.21 1.34
CA LEU A 87 1.35 1.56 1.31
C LEU A 87 2.66 1.63 0.51
N THR A 88 3.54 0.64 0.70
CA THR A 88 4.79 0.54 -0.07
C THR A 88 4.51 0.31 -1.56
N ALA A 89 3.58 -0.60 -1.90
CA ALA A 89 3.18 -0.85 -3.28
C ALA A 89 2.50 0.36 -3.94
N PHE A 90 1.72 1.12 -3.17
CA PHE A 90 1.11 2.37 -3.61
C PHE A 90 2.16 3.44 -3.90
N MET A 91 3.15 3.60 -3.01
CA MET A 91 4.26 4.52 -3.28
C MET A 91 5.05 4.13 -4.53
N GLN A 92 5.34 2.84 -4.71
CA GLN A 92 5.99 2.34 -5.93
C GLN A 92 5.16 2.63 -7.19
N LEU A 93 3.83 2.52 -7.10
CA LEU A 93 2.92 2.87 -8.19
C LEU A 93 3.02 4.35 -8.53
N VAL A 94 2.89 5.24 -7.54
CA VAL A 94 2.98 6.70 -7.72
C VAL A 94 4.32 7.09 -8.32
N LEU A 95 5.43 6.54 -7.83
CA LEU A 95 6.77 6.79 -8.37
C LEU A 95 6.89 6.32 -9.83
N THR A 96 6.32 5.17 -10.14
CA THR A 96 6.34 4.64 -11.52
C THR A 96 5.52 5.51 -12.47
N PHE A 97 4.39 6.08 -12.01
CA PHE A 97 3.59 7.03 -12.77
C PHE A 97 4.25 8.40 -12.93
N LEU A 98 4.88 8.93 -11.88
CA LEU A 98 5.58 10.21 -11.92
C LEU A 98 6.88 10.14 -12.73
N GLY A 99 7.54 8.99 -12.76
CA GLY A 99 8.78 8.73 -13.50
C GLY A 99 8.57 8.48 -14.99
N ARG A 100 7.38 8.76 -15.52
CA ARG A 100 7.05 8.49 -16.93
C ARG A 100 7.87 9.41 -17.84
N ARG A 101 8.67 8.79 -18.71
CA ARG A 101 9.55 9.48 -19.64
C ARG A 101 8.76 9.94 -20.87
N LYS A 102 9.31 10.92 -21.61
CA LYS A 102 8.68 11.51 -22.80
C LYS A 102 8.46 10.52 -23.95
N ASP A 103 9.24 9.43 -23.97
CA ASP A 103 9.09 8.28 -24.88
C ASP A 103 7.89 7.37 -24.54
N GLY A 104 7.15 7.68 -23.48
CA GLY A 104 6.04 6.86 -22.99
C GLY A 104 6.48 5.69 -22.11
N SER A 105 7.79 5.49 -21.91
CA SER A 105 8.34 4.44 -21.06
C SER A 105 8.22 4.81 -19.58
N MET A 106 8.01 3.80 -18.73
CA MET A 106 7.91 3.98 -17.28
C MET A 106 9.30 3.94 -16.66
N GLY A 107 9.75 5.07 -16.11
CA GLY A 107 11.12 5.22 -15.59
C GLY A 107 11.33 4.71 -14.16
N GLY A 108 10.27 4.24 -13.49
CA GLY A 108 10.35 3.71 -12.13
C GLY A 108 10.86 4.72 -11.10
N PRO A 109 11.26 4.25 -9.89
CA PRO A 109 11.71 5.10 -8.79
C PRO A 109 12.98 5.90 -9.10
N ILE A 110 13.90 5.34 -9.89
CA ILE A 110 15.20 5.95 -10.18
C ILE A 110 15.03 7.18 -11.07
N ALA A 111 14.18 7.11 -12.10
CA ALA A 111 13.93 8.25 -12.98
C ALA A 111 13.29 9.44 -12.26
N VAL A 112 12.43 9.17 -11.26
CA VAL A 112 11.89 10.23 -10.39
C VAL A 112 13.00 10.82 -9.54
N GLY A 113 13.85 9.99 -8.93
CA GLY A 113 15.00 10.42 -8.15
C GLY A 113 15.92 11.36 -8.93
N ASP A 114 16.24 11.02 -10.17
CA ASP A 114 17.08 11.84 -11.05
C ASP A 114 16.42 13.18 -11.40
N SER A 115 15.12 13.15 -11.67
CA SER A 115 14.32 14.36 -11.94
C SER A 115 14.27 15.29 -10.74
N PHE A 116 14.13 14.73 -9.53
CA PHE A 116 14.09 15.47 -8.27
C PHE A 116 15.45 16.08 -7.94
N CYS A 117 16.53 15.31 -8.11
CA CYS A 117 17.91 15.79 -7.95
C CYS A 117 18.22 16.94 -8.92
N THR A 118 17.80 16.80 -10.18
CA THR A 118 17.98 17.84 -11.21
C THR A 118 17.14 19.09 -10.92
N ALA A 119 15.89 18.92 -10.47
CA ALA A 119 15.00 20.03 -10.13
C ALA A 119 15.51 20.80 -8.90
N MET A 120 15.94 20.12 -7.84
CA MET A 120 16.47 20.78 -6.65
C MET A 120 17.85 21.43 -6.84
N ARG A 121 18.59 21.04 -7.88
CA ARG A 121 19.82 21.74 -8.29
C ARG A 121 19.53 23.13 -8.89
N LYS A 122 18.28 23.42 -9.29
CA LYS A 122 17.84 24.74 -9.78
C LYS A 122 16.79 25.33 -8.83
N PRO A 123 17.18 26.03 -7.75
CA PRO A 123 16.20 26.73 -6.92
C PRO A 123 15.52 27.82 -7.76
N SER A 124 14.26 27.61 -8.15
CA SER A 124 13.49 28.57 -8.96
C SER A 124 13.01 29.79 -8.16
N HIS A 125 13.17 29.78 -6.84
CA HIS A 125 12.94 30.94 -5.98
C HIS A 125 14.17 31.19 -5.12
N ALA A 126 14.92 32.23 -5.47
CA ALA A 126 15.84 32.87 -4.54
C ALA A 126 15.00 33.65 -3.52
N SER A 127 14.83 33.10 -2.31
CA SER A 127 14.75 33.85 -1.04
C SER A 127 14.28 32.93 0.09
N ILE A 128 15.22 32.19 0.68
CA ILE A 128 15.21 32.01 2.13
C ILE A 128 16.26 32.98 2.67
N ASN A 129 15.81 33.87 3.55
CA ASN A 129 16.61 34.94 4.13
C ASN A 129 17.87 34.33 4.79
N SER A 130 19.05 34.89 4.48
CA SER A 130 20.39 34.45 4.94
C SER A 130 20.51 34.26 6.47
N ARG A 131 19.59 34.83 7.25
CA ARG A 131 19.49 34.68 8.71
C ARG A 131 19.06 33.29 9.21
N PHE A 132 18.55 32.41 8.34
CA PHE A 132 18.26 31.00 8.67
C PHE A 132 19.32 30.02 8.12
N GLY A 133 20.53 30.50 7.80
CA GLY A 133 21.61 29.74 7.15
C GLY A 133 22.24 28.56 7.92
N CYS A 134 21.69 28.18 9.07
CA CYS A 134 22.23 27.08 9.91
C CYS A 134 21.29 25.88 10.06
N ILE A 135 20.22 25.78 9.28
CA ILE A 135 19.47 24.51 9.21
C ILE A 135 20.11 23.69 8.09
N PRO A 136 21.00 22.72 8.39
CA PRO A 136 21.48 21.82 7.36
C PRO A 136 20.25 21.12 6.76
N VAL A 137 20.09 21.22 5.44
CA VAL A 137 19.07 20.45 4.72
C VAL A 137 19.48 18.98 4.90
N LEU A 138 18.89 18.31 5.88
CA LEU A 138 19.33 16.99 6.38
C LEU A 138 19.05 15.84 5.39
N TYR A 139 18.48 16.15 4.23
CA TYR A 139 18.07 15.18 3.23
C TYR A 139 18.72 15.49 1.89
N SER A 140 19.52 14.55 1.38
CA SER A 140 20.02 14.61 0.01
C SER A 140 18.89 14.22 -0.96
N PRO A 141 18.43 15.12 -1.84
CA PRO A 141 17.38 14.80 -2.79
C PRO A 141 17.85 13.77 -3.83
N GLY A 142 17.02 12.76 -4.13
CA GLY A 142 17.34 11.73 -5.13
C GLY A 142 16.78 10.34 -4.83
N ALA A 143 17.38 9.30 -5.43
CA ALA A 143 16.97 7.91 -5.22
C ALA A 143 17.10 7.44 -3.76
N SER A 144 18.08 7.95 -3.02
CA SER A 144 18.26 7.67 -1.59
C SER A 144 17.12 8.24 -0.74
N PHE A 145 16.55 9.39 -1.11
CA PHE A 145 15.36 9.95 -0.45
C PHE A 145 14.15 9.03 -0.66
N ILE A 146 13.94 8.58 -1.89
CA ILE A 146 12.85 7.65 -2.21
C ILE A 146 13.02 6.33 -1.45
N SER A 147 14.25 5.82 -1.37
CA SER A 147 14.57 4.63 -0.58
C SER A 147 14.33 4.87 0.92
N ALA A 148 14.68 6.05 1.46
CA ALA A 148 14.46 6.39 2.85
C ALA A 148 12.96 6.51 3.18
N VAL A 149 12.14 7.00 2.25
CA VAL A 149 10.67 7.01 2.39
C VAL A 149 10.12 5.58 2.40
N CYS A 150 10.56 4.73 1.46
CA CYS A 150 10.17 3.31 1.46
C CYS A 150 10.62 2.59 2.74
N LEU A 151 11.83 2.83 3.22
CA LEU A 151 12.35 2.27 4.47
C LEU A 151 11.62 2.83 5.70
N GLY A 152 11.20 4.10 5.69
CA GLY A 152 10.37 4.68 6.75
C GLY A 152 8.98 4.05 6.82
N ILE A 153 8.36 3.76 5.67
CA ILE A 153 7.09 3.01 5.60
C ILE A 153 7.30 1.57 6.12
N LEU A 154 8.44 0.96 5.79
CA LEU A 154 8.76 -0.38 6.28
C LEU A 154 9.12 -0.39 7.78
N GLN A 155 9.70 0.69 8.30
CA GLN A 155 9.95 0.87 9.74
C GLN A 155 8.62 1.02 10.51
N TYR A 156 7.65 1.74 9.95
CA TYR A 156 6.30 1.81 10.51
C TYR A 156 5.66 0.41 10.62
N ALA A 157 5.89 -0.47 9.63
CA ALA A 157 5.43 -1.85 9.63
C ALA A 157 6.04 -2.75 10.73
N VAL A 158 7.22 -2.38 11.24
CA VAL A 158 8.00 -3.18 12.22
C VAL A 158 7.82 -2.65 13.65
N VAL A 159 7.44 -1.38 13.79
CA VAL A 159 7.22 -0.72 15.09
C VAL A 159 5.80 -0.96 15.64
N MET A 160 4.82 -1.21 14.77
CA MET A 160 3.51 -1.77 15.15
C MET A 160 3.61 -3.28 15.37
#